data_AF-A0A484NSC3-F1
#
_entry.id   AF-A0A484NSC3-F1
#
_cell.length_a   1.000
_cell.length_b   1.000
_cell.length_c   1.000
_cell.angle_alpha   90.00
_cell.angle_beta   90.00
_cell.angle_gamma   90.00
#
_symmetry.space_group_name_H-M   'P 1'
#
loop_
_entity.id
_entity.type
_entity.pdbx_description
1 polymer ?
#
loop_
_entity_poly.entity_id
_entity_poly.type
_entity_poly.pdbx_seq_one_letter_code
_entity_poly.pdbx_strand_id
1 'polypeptide(L)'
;MMASLSGWFSLPPSLCSPFGQTMHEATKGFAVTVVNDAGGTAAGRRFSLFYESDDRATRVILDRSKYVEDLLPFCPTKGIDHVVLRLSRRNLTSPVVIESGERGEFVIHICPSVVAGPNFELATFLAVQRGMAHIWLWDCHGNNSEQTRAINGVVDCIASFAGAPPHSGGAEQPDYSVSGCWMGGNWLGYSKIGL
;
A
#
# COMPACT_ATOMS: atom_id res chain seq x y z
N MET A 1 3.79 8.64 -83.98
CA MET A 1 3.53 7.20 -83.83
C MET A 1 3.32 6.90 -82.36
N MET A 2 2.14 6.34 -82.03
CA MET A 2 1.77 5.42 -80.92
C MET A 2 2.32 5.71 -79.49
N ALA A 3 1.47 6.09 -78.53
CA ALA A 3 0.74 5.24 -77.54
C ALA A 3 1.69 4.65 -76.45
N SER A 4 1.41 4.55 -75.14
CA SER A 4 0.18 4.39 -74.34
C SER A 4 0.49 4.64 -72.85
N LEU A 5 -0.58 4.77 -72.05
CA LEU A 5 -0.75 5.15 -70.64
C LEU A 5 -0.20 4.17 -69.59
N SER A 6 0.19 4.70 -68.41
CA SER A 6 -0.39 4.38 -67.06
C SER A 6 0.60 4.65 -65.91
N GLY A 7 0.10 5.07 -64.75
CA GLY A 7 0.77 4.79 -63.47
C GLY A 7 1.01 5.95 -62.49
N TRP A 8 -0.07 6.38 -61.83
CA TRP A 8 -0.16 6.65 -60.39
C TRP A 8 0.59 7.86 -59.78
N PHE A 9 -0.22 8.82 -59.34
CA PHE A 9 0.09 9.83 -58.33
C PHE A 9 0.43 9.15 -56.99
N SER A 10 1.70 9.19 -56.57
CA SER A 10 2.08 8.99 -55.17
C SER A 10 2.30 10.36 -54.53
N LEU A 11 1.29 10.85 -53.81
CA LEU A 11 1.45 11.88 -52.79
C LEU A 11 1.66 11.18 -51.45
N PRO A 12 2.78 11.39 -50.73
CA PRO A 12 2.88 10.97 -49.34
C PRO A 12 2.14 11.97 -48.43
N PRO A 13 1.36 11.49 -47.45
CA PRO A 13 0.63 12.34 -46.52
C PRO A 13 1.54 12.98 -45.47
N SER A 14 1.46 14.30 -45.42
CA SER A 14 1.44 15.18 -44.23
C SER A 14 2.05 14.67 -42.91
N LEU A 15 3.11 15.38 -42.53
CA LEU A 15 3.65 15.57 -41.20
C LEU A 15 2.62 15.86 -40.10
N CYS A 16 3.00 15.40 -38.88
CA CYS A 16 2.70 15.97 -37.56
C CYS A 16 1.24 15.95 -37.06
N SER A 17 0.90 14.89 -36.31
CA SER A 17 -0.05 14.99 -35.20
C SER A 17 0.74 15.19 -33.89
N PRO A 18 0.41 16.18 -33.04
CA PRO A 18 1.23 16.56 -31.89
C PRO A 18 0.74 15.92 -30.59
N PHE A 19 0.46 14.62 -30.52
CA PHE A 19 0.15 13.97 -29.25
C PHE A 19 0.66 12.55 -29.25
N GLY A 20 1.97 12.44 -29.10
CA GLY A 20 2.70 11.20 -28.94
C GLY A 20 3.85 11.37 -27.97
N GLN A 21 3.66 12.14 -26.89
CA GLN A 21 4.46 11.86 -25.69
C GLN A 21 3.89 10.57 -25.13
N THR A 22 4.55 9.46 -25.47
CA THR A 22 4.40 8.21 -24.76
C THR A 22 4.53 8.51 -23.27
N MET A 23 3.45 8.30 -22.53
CA MET A 23 3.40 8.36 -21.08
C MET A 23 4.49 7.41 -20.55
N HIS A 24 5.66 7.97 -20.23
CA HIS A 24 6.72 7.28 -19.52
C HIS A 24 6.58 7.54 -18.01
N GLU A 25 5.35 7.74 -17.53
CA GLU A 25 4.96 7.31 -16.19
C GLU A 25 4.58 5.85 -16.29
N ALA A 26 5.58 5.00 -16.44
CA ALA A 26 5.43 3.58 -16.12
C ALA A 26 4.92 3.53 -14.68
N THR A 27 3.69 3.06 -14.48
CA THR A 27 3.22 2.69 -13.16
C THR A 27 4.24 1.70 -12.60
N LYS A 28 5.10 2.14 -11.69
CA LYS A 28 5.87 1.24 -10.81
C LYS A 28 4.86 0.57 -9.90
N GLY A 29 4.09 -0.36 -10.46
CA GLY A 29 3.11 -1.17 -9.76
C GLY A 29 3.68 -2.56 -9.59
N PHE A 30 3.60 -3.08 -8.38
CA PHE A 30 3.81 -4.49 -8.10
C PHE A 30 2.51 -5.27 -8.35
N ALA A 31 2.62 -6.57 -8.58
CA ALA A 31 1.44 -7.43 -8.72
C ALA A 31 0.67 -7.47 -7.39
N VAL A 32 -0.67 -7.53 -7.45
CA VAL A 32 -1.51 -7.75 -6.26
C VAL A 32 -2.38 -8.97 -6.48
N THR A 33 -2.44 -9.85 -5.48
CA THR A 33 -3.36 -10.99 -5.47
C THR A 33 -4.18 -10.99 -4.20
N VAL A 34 -5.48 -11.26 -4.32
CA VAL A 34 -6.40 -11.33 -3.18
C VAL A 34 -6.79 -12.79 -2.94
N VAL A 35 -6.66 -13.25 -1.70
CA VAL A 35 -6.93 -14.63 -1.30
C VAL A 35 -7.87 -14.65 -0.10
N ASN A 36 -8.93 -15.46 -0.18
CA ASN A 36 -9.91 -15.62 0.89
C ASN A 36 -9.91 -17.05 1.46
N ASP A 37 -9.06 -17.31 2.45
CA ASP A 37 -9.03 -18.63 3.11
C ASP A 37 -10.20 -18.82 4.09
N ALA A 38 -10.97 -17.76 4.37
CA ALA A 38 -12.11 -17.76 5.26
C ALA A 38 -13.46 -17.83 4.54
N GLY A 39 -13.51 -18.15 3.24
CA GLY A 39 -14.69 -18.02 2.37
C GLY A 39 -15.98 -18.67 2.90
N GLY A 40 -15.88 -19.76 3.68
CA GLY A 40 -17.03 -20.41 4.32
C GLY A 40 -17.67 -19.63 5.49
N THR A 41 -17.05 -18.55 5.96
CA THR A 41 -17.48 -17.78 7.14
C THR A 41 -18.21 -16.49 6.75
N ALA A 42 -18.88 -15.85 7.72
CA ALA A 42 -19.51 -14.55 7.49
C ALA A 42 -18.48 -13.45 7.12
N ALA A 43 -17.31 -13.45 7.78
CA ALA A 43 -16.22 -12.54 7.46
C ALA A 43 -15.67 -12.80 6.04
N GLY A 44 -15.50 -14.07 5.67
CA GLY A 44 -15.09 -14.46 4.32
C GLY A 44 -16.06 -14.00 3.24
N ARG A 45 -17.36 -14.25 3.42
CA ARG A 45 -18.39 -13.77 2.46
C ARG A 45 -18.36 -12.25 2.28
N ARG A 46 -18.18 -11.51 3.38
CA ARG A 46 -18.06 -10.05 3.34
C ARG A 46 -16.78 -9.62 2.62
N PHE A 47 -15.65 -10.27 2.90
CA PHE A 47 -14.40 -9.98 2.20
C PHE A 47 -14.50 -10.23 0.69
N SER A 48 -15.09 -11.33 0.26
CA SER A 48 -15.30 -11.60 -1.16
C SER A 48 -16.15 -10.52 -1.84
N LEU A 49 -17.20 -10.04 -1.16
CA LEU A 49 -18.08 -9.00 -1.69
C LEU A 49 -17.36 -7.64 -1.88
N PHE A 50 -16.49 -7.25 -0.95
CA PHE A 50 -15.92 -5.89 -0.91
C PHE A 50 -14.49 -5.78 -1.44
N TYR A 51 -13.73 -6.88 -1.48
CA TYR A 51 -12.29 -6.86 -1.75
C TYR A 51 -11.85 -7.85 -2.84
N GLU A 52 -12.61 -8.91 -3.09
CA GLU A 52 -12.30 -9.87 -4.18
C GLU A 52 -13.11 -9.57 -5.46
N SER A 53 -14.38 -9.16 -5.31
CA SER A 53 -15.28 -8.89 -6.43
C SER A 53 -15.10 -7.49 -7.03
N ASP A 54 -14.48 -6.59 -6.29
CA ASP A 54 -14.17 -5.22 -6.68
C ASP A 54 -12.66 -5.04 -6.53
N ASP A 55 -11.98 -4.47 -7.53
CA ASP A 55 -10.53 -4.17 -7.52
C ASP A 55 -10.11 -3.21 -6.38
N ARG A 56 -11.03 -2.90 -5.47
CA ARG A 56 -10.87 -2.12 -4.25
C ARG A 56 -9.66 -2.57 -3.43
N ALA A 57 -9.42 -3.87 -3.25
CA ALA A 57 -8.23 -4.34 -2.53
C ALA A 57 -6.94 -3.88 -3.21
N THR A 58 -6.84 -4.08 -4.52
CA THR A 58 -5.69 -3.66 -5.33
C THR A 58 -5.50 -2.15 -5.27
N ARG A 59 -6.57 -1.36 -5.43
CA ARG A 59 -6.51 0.10 -5.34
C ARG A 59 -6.01 0.57 -3.98
N VAL A 60 -6.57 0.04 -2.90
CA VAL A 60 -6.16 0.41 -1.53
C VAL A 60 -4.71 0.05 -1.28
N ILE A 61 -4.25 -1.12 -1.73
CA ILE A 61 -2.84 -1.53 -1.54
C ILE A 61 -1.88 -0.60 -2.29
N LEU A 62 -2.15 -0.31 -3.56
CA LEU A 62 -1.28 0.57 -4.36
C LEU A 62 -1.26 1.99 -3.81
N ASP A 63 -2.43 2.52 -3.46
CA ASP A 63 -2.60 3.85 -2.88
C ASP A 63 -1.88 3.98 -1.52
N ARG A 64 -2.06 3.00 -0.63
CA ARG A 64 -1.36 2.98 0.66
C ARG A 64 0.12 2.73 0.53
N SER A 65 0.55 1.95 -0.47
CA SER A 65 1.97 1.77 -0.77
C SER A 65 2.62 3.08 -1.13
N LYS A 66 2.02 3.83 -2.06
CA LYS A 66 2.52 5.14 -2.47
C LYS A 66 2.55 6.11 -1.30
N TYR A 67 1.50 6.16 -0.50
CA TYR A 67 1.43 7.00 0.70
C TYR A 67 2.58 6.73 1.68
N VAL A 68 2.89 5.45 1.93
CA VAL A 68 3.99 5.07 2.83
C VAL A 68 5.35 5.38 2.20
N GLU A 69 5.52 5.10 0.91
CA GLU A 69 6.75 5.41 0.16
C GLU A 69 7.08 6.91 0.25
N ASP A 70 6.09 7.76 0.04
CA ASP A 70 6.21 9.23 0.13
C ASP A 70 6.60 9.70 1.55
N LEU A 71 6.19 8.96 2.60
CA LEU A 71 6.52 9.26 3.99
C LEU A 71 7.90 8.77 4.45
N LEU A 72 8.52 7.83 3.72
CA LEU A 72 9.76 7.17 4.11
C LEU A 72 10.93 7.49 3.15
N PRO A 73 11.33 8.76 2.98
CA PRO A 73 12.37 9.15 2.01
C PRO A 73 13.78 8.63 2.34
N PHE A 74 13.97 8.10 3.54
CA PHE A 74 15.26 7.62 4.05
C PHE A 74 15.45 6.10 3.91
N CYS A 75 14.43 5.38 3.48
CA CYS A 75 14.52 3.94 3.21
C CYS A 75 15.02 3.71 1.77
N PRO A 76 15.99 2.80 1.55
CA PRO A 76 16.40 2.46 0.20
C PRO A 76 15.20 1.92 -0.60
N THR A 77 15.10 2.33 -1.87
CA THR A 77 13.99 1.95 -2.74
C THR A 77 13.94 0.44 -2.87
N LYS A 78 12.95 -0.17 -2.23
CA LYS A 78 12.76 -1.61 -2.21
C LYS A 78 12.05 -2.06 -3.48
N GLY A 79 12.57 -3.10 -4.13
CA GLY A 79 11.84 -3.84 -5.15
C GLY A 79 10.75 -4.67 -4.49
N ILE A 80 9.53 -4.14 -4.46
CA ILE A 80 8.34 -4.94 -4.17
C ILE A 80 7.88 -5.47 -5.53
N ASP A 81 7.81 -6.80 -5.66
CA ASP A 81 7.45 -7.45 -6.93
C ASP A 81 5.99 -7.92 -6.89
N HIS A 82 5.55 -8.45 -5.75
CA HIS A 82 4.21 -9.01 -5.58
C HIS A 82 3.73 -8.89 -4.13
N VAL A 83 2.48 -8.46 -3.95
CA VAL A 83 1.80 -8.44 -2.66
C VAL A 83 0.55 -9.29 -2.69
N VAL A 84 0.44 -10.24 -1.77
CA VAL A 84 -0.75 -11.06 -1.58
C VAL A 84 -1.53 -10.54 -0.38
N LEU A 85 -2.76 -10.07 -0.59
CA LEU A 85 -3.69 -9.78 0.48
C LEU A 85 -4.50 -11.04 0.82
N ARG A 86 -4.28 -11.59 2.00
CA ARG A 86 -4.91 -12.83 2.43
C ARG A 86 -5.81 -12.60 3.63
N LEU A 87 -7.09 -12.92 3.52
CA LEU A 87 -7.95 -13.08 4.69
C LEU A 87 -7.67 -14.45 5.33
N SER A 88 -7.15 -14.44 6.55
CA SER A 88 -6.83 -15.66 7.29
C SER A 88 -8.07 -16.45 7.67
N ARG A 89 -7.98 -17.79 7.64
CA ARG A 89 -9.07 -18.67 8.08
C ARG A 89 -9.35 -18.61 9.58
N ARG A 90 -8.33 -18.29 10.38
CA ARG A 90 -8.38 -18.24 11.85
C ARG A 90 -8.03 -16.84 12.34
N ASN A 91 -8.50 -16.50 13.54
CA ASN A 91 -8.06 -15.28 14.19
C ASN A 91 -6.55 -15.35 14.48
N LEU A 92 -5.87 -14.27 14.16
CA LEU A 92 -4.44 -14.06 14.39
C LEU A 92 -4.22 -13.36 15.73
N THR A 93 -2.98 -13.36 16.21
CA THR A 93 -2.57 -12.65 17.45
C THR A 93 -2.54 -11.13 17.28
N SER A 94 -2.48 -10.65 16.03
CA SER A 94 -2.50 -9.25 15.63
C SER A 94 -3.57 -9.05 14.55
N PRO A 95 -4.19 -7.86 14.43
CA PRO A 95 -5.09 -7.53 13.32
C PRO A 95 -4.48 -7.81 11.94
N VAL A 96 -3.15 -7.65 11.83
CA VAL A 96 -2.37 -7.88 10.62
C VAL A 96 -1.05 -8.58 10.95
N VAL A 97 -0.67 -9.54 10.10
CA VAL A 97 0.63 -10.22 10.14
C VAL A 97 1.24 -10.19 8.74
N ILE A 98 2.54 -9.93 8.66
CA ILE A 98 3.28 -9.84 7.39
C ILE A 98 4.25 -11.01 7.30
N GLU A 99 4.24 -11.68 6.16
CA GLU A 99 5.22 -12.71 5.81
C GLU A 99 5.97 -12.27 4.55
N SER A 100 7.28 -12.45 4.54
CA SER A 100 8.12 -12.24 3.35
C SER A 100 8.31 -13.57 2.62
N GLY A 101 8.08 -13.58 1.32
CA GLY A 101 8.39 -14.68 0.42
C GLY A 101 9.78 -14.54 -0.22
N GLU A 102 9.98 -15.29 -1.32
CA GLU A 102 11.18 -15.14 -2.14
C GLU A 102 11.07 -13.90 -3.04
N ARG A 103 12.21 -13.26 -3.33
CA ARG A 103 12.33 -12.22 -4.39
C ARG A 103 11.25 -11.12 -4.33
N GLY A 104 11.13 -10.41 -3.22
CA GLY A 104 10.25 -9.23 -3.15
C GLY A 104 8.75 -9.54 -3.09
N GLU A 105 8.38 -10.80 -2.85
CA GLU A 105 7.00 -11.21 -2.54
C GLU A 105 6.67 -10.98 -1.06
N PHE A 106 5.48 -10.46 -0.77
CA PHE A 106 4.98 -10.26 0.59
C PHE A 106 3.53 -10.71 0.72
N VAL A 107 3.18 -11.30 1.86
CA VAL A 107 1.80 -11.68 2.19
C VAL A 107 1.32 -10.84 3.36
N ILE A 108 0.24 -10.07 3.15
CA ILE A 108 -0.49 -9.33 4.17
C ILE A 108 -1.64 -10.21 4.65
N HIS A 109 -1.49 -10.83 5.82
CA HIS A 109 -2.55 -11.60 6.46
C HIS A 109 -3.45 -10.69 7.28
N ILE A 110 -4.72 -10.62 6.93
CA ILE A 110 -5.76 -9.93 7.69
C ILE A 110 -6.45 -10.92 8.61
N CYS A 111 -6.59 -10.53 9.88
CA CYS A 111 -7.36 -11.28 10.85
C CYS A 111 -8.87 -11.17 10.56
N PRO A 112 -9.65 -12.27 10.50
CA PRO A 112 -11.07 -12.21 10.19
C PRO A 112 -11.92 -11.36 11.15
N SER A 113 -11.47 -11.12 12.38
CA SER A 113 -12.14 -10.19 13.31
C SER A 113 -12.18 -8.74 12.80
N VAL A 114 -11.18 -8.31 12.01
CA VAL A 114 -11.12 -6.97 11.38
C VAL A 114 -12.28 -6.79 10.41
N VAL A 115 -12.57 -7.83 9.61
CA VAL A 115 -13.60 -7.77 8.57
C VAL A 115 -15.00 -8.04 9.13
N ALA A 116 -15.09 -8.77 10.24
CA ALA A 116 -16.36 -9.06 10.92
C ALA A 116 -16.96 -7.84 11.64
N GLY A 117 -16.14 -6.85 11.99
CA GLY A 117 -16.57 -5.67 12.76
C GLY A 117 -17.55 -4.74 12.04
N PRO A 118 -18.13 -3.76 12.77
CA PRO A 118 -19.08 -2.79 12.20
C PRO A 118 -18.41 -1.77 11.26
N ASN A 119 -17.19 -1.33 11.59
CA ASN A 119 -16.41 -0.36 10.79
C ASN A 119 -15.33 -1.06 9.96
N PHE A 120 -15.67 -2.20 9.37
CA PHE A 120 -14.69 -3.08 8.74
C PHE A 120 -13.94 -2.42 7.58
N GLU A 121 -14.54 -1.47 6.85
CA GLU A 121 -13.87 -0.79 5.74
C GLU A 121 -12.67 0.03 6.24
N LEU A 122 -12.88 0.86 7.25
CA LEU A 122 -11.82 1.64 7.89
C LEU A 122 -10.80 0.72 8.57
N ALA A 123 -11.27 -0.31 9.28
CA ALA A 123 -10.39 -1.23 9.97
C ALA A 123 -9.48 -2.01 8.98
N THR A 124 -10.04 -2.41 7.84
CA THR A 124 -9.29 -3.08 6.76
C THR A 124 -8.35 -2.11 6.06
N PHE A 125 -8.76 -0.87 5.84
CA PHE A 125 -7.91 0.17 5.28
C PHE A 125 -6.68 0.44 6.16
N LEU A 126 -6.87 0.63 7.47
CA LEU A 126 -5.78 0.82 8.43
C LEU A 126 -4.91 -0.43 8.56
N ALA A 127 -5.50 -1.62 8.50
CA ALA A 127 -4.78 -2.88 8.44
C ALA A 127 -3.86 -2.95 7.21
N VAL A 128 -4.35 -2.60 6.02
CA VAL A 128 -3.53 -2.57 4.80
C VAL A 128 -2.45 -1.50 4.90
N GLN A 129 -2.76 -0.29 5.38
CA GLN A 129 -1.76 0.77 5.58
C GLN A 129 -0.64 0.32 6.52
N ARG A 130 -1.00 -0.30 7.64
CA ARG A 130 -0.05 -0.90 8.59
C ARG A 130 0.82 -1.96 7.93
N GLY A 131 0.21 -2.83 7.12
CA GLY A 131 0.93 -3.87 6.38
C GLY A 131 1.92 -3.31 5.38
N MET A 132 1.51 -2.31 4.59
CA MET A 132 2.39 -1.64 3.64
C MET A 132 3.54 -0.91 4.35
N ALA A 133 3.27 -0.21 5.45
CA ALA A 133 4.31 0.40 6.29
C ALA A 133 5.36 -0.63 6.73
N HIS A 134 4.92 -1.80 7.17
CA HIS A 134 5.81 -2.85 7.61
C HIS A 134 6.60 -3.48 6.45
N ILE A 135 6.02 -3.64 5.25
CA ILE A 135 6.71 -4.16 4.06
C ILE A 135 7.83 -3.21 3.62
N TRP A 136 7.55 -1.90 3.57
CA TRP A 136 8.51 -0.87 3.22
C TRP A 136 9.66 -0.79 4.24
N LEU A 137 9.36 -0.98 5.53
CA LEU A 137 10.36 -0.94 6.61
C LEU A 137 11.14 -2.24 6.81
N TRP A 138 10.73 -3.35 6.19
CA TRP A 138 11.25 -4.70 6.45
C TRP A 138 12.78 -4.82 6.35
N ASP A 139 13.40 -4.13 5.38
CA ASP A 139 14.86 -4.19 5.13
C ASP A 139 15.57 -2.86 5.42
N CYS A 140 14.86 -1.82 5.89
CA CYS A 140 15.45 -0.50 6.10
C CYS A 140 16.48 -0.49 7.23
N HIS A 141 16.39 -1.44 8.15
CA HIS A 141 17.22 -1.47 9.34
C HIS A 141 17.23 -2.94 9.80
N GLY A 142 18.41 -3.57 9.90
CA GLY A 142 18.64 -5.03 10.06
C GLY A 142 17.83 -5.84 11.10
N ASN A 143 18.31 -7.04 11.45
CA ASN A 143 17.52 -7.99 12.24
C ASN A 143 17.96 -8.08 13.71
N ASN A 144 17.57 -7.11 14.55
CA ASN A 144 17.62 -7.27 16.02
C ASN A 144 16.28 -6.93 16.71
N SER A 145 16.09 -7.41 17.94
CA SER A 145 14.81 -7.33 18.65
C SER A 145 14.40 -5.93 19.11
N GLU A 146 15.37 -5.05 19.39
CA GLU A 146 15.11 -3.64 19.72
C GLU A 146 14.63 -2.86 18.49
N GLN A 147 15.18 -3.21 17.33
CA GLN A 147 14.81 -2.67 16.03
C GLN A 147 13.43 -3.12 15.58
N THR A 148 13.05 -4.38 15.81
CA THR A 148 11.67 -4.82 15.58
C THR A 148 10.66 -3.98 16.39
N ARG A 149 10.98 -3.60 17.64
CA ARG A 149 10.12 -2.69 18.42
C ARG A 149 10.08 -1.28 17.82
N ALA A 150 11.22 -0.75 17.38
CA ALA A 150 11.28 0.57 16.74
C ALA A 150 10.48 0.59 15.42
N ILE A 151 10.60 -0.44 14.58
CA ILE A 151 9.81 -0.61 13.35
C ILE A 151 8.33 -0.64 13.69
N ASN A 152 7.91 -1.42 14.69
CA ASN A 152 6.51 -1.46 15.13
C ASN A 152 6.02 -0.07 15.58
N GLY A 153 6.84 0.68 16.31
CA GLY A 153 6.51 2.06 16.71
C GLY A 153 6.33 3.02 15.52
N VAL A 154 7.20 2.94 14.51
CA VAL A 154 7.08 3.74 13.28
C VAL A 154 5.86 3.31 12.47
N VAL A 155 5.62 2.01 12.34
CA VAL A 155 4.44 1.43 11.68
C VAL A 155 3.15 1.92 12.36
N ASP A 156 3.09 1.91 13.69
CA ASP A 156 1.94 2.40 14.47
C ASP A 156 1.73 3.91 14.31
N CYS A 157 2.82 4.67 14.26
CA CYS A 157 2.79 6.11 13.99
C CYS A 157 2.23 6.40 12.59
N ILE A 158 2.76 5.73 11.55
CA ILE A 158 2.29 5.85 10.16
C ILE A 158 0.84 5.42 10.03
N ALA A 159 0.42 4.33 10.70
CA ALA A 159 -0.98 3.89 10.69
C ALA A 159 -1.93 4.90 11.35
N SER A 160 -1.42 5.73 12.27
CA SER A 160 -2.19 6.76 12.97
C SER A 160 -2.30 8.07 12.18
N PHE A 161 -1.42 8.32 11.21
CA PHE A 161 -1.61 9.36 10.20
C PHE A 161 -2.72 8.90 9.23
N ALA A 162 -3.97 9.16 9.61
CA ALA A 162 -5.12 8.86 8.78
C ALA A 162 -5.19 9.86 7.61
N GLY A 163 -4.59 9.51 6.47
CA GLY A 163 -5.08 10.00 5.19
C GLY A 163 -6.46 9.39 4.96
N ALA A 164 -7.50 10.22 4.86
CA ALA A 164 -8.89 9.78 4.79
C ALA A 164 -9.11 8.67 3.74
N PRO A 165 -10.01 7.70 3.99
CA PRO A 165 -10.37 6.70 2.99
C PRO A 165 -10.89 7.40 1.72
N PRO A 166 -10.64 6.86 0.51
CA PRO A 166 -11.21 7.43 -0.70
C PRO A 166 -12.74 7.35 -0.67
N HIS A 167 -13.37 8.51 -0.44
CA HIS A 167 -14.76 8.92 -0.64
C HIS A 167 -15.84 7.81 -0.58
N SER A 168 -16.52 7.72 0.57
CA SER A 168 -17.95 7.39 0.61
C SER A 168 -18.70 8.70 0.87
N GLY A 169 -19.66 9.01 0.00
CA GLY A 169 -20.35 10.30 -0.04
C GLY A 169 -21.04 10.69 1.26
N GLY A 170 -20.96 11.98 1.58
CA GLY A 170 -21.92 12.71 2.40
C GLY A 170 -22.06 12.27 3.86
N ALA A 171 -21.08 12.59 4.70
CA ALA A 171 -21.30 12.84 6.12
C ALA A 171 -20.19 13.73 6.68
N GLU A 172 -20.58 14.69 7.50
CA GLU A 172 -19.73 15.70 8.14
C GLU A 172 -18.42 15.15 8.70
N GLN A 173 -17.37 15.93 8.43
CA GLN A 173 -16.01 15.75 8.89
C GLN A 173 -15.97 15.92 10.43
N PRO A 174 -15.58 14.91 11.23
CA PRO A 174 -15.28 15.15 12.62
C PRO A 174 -13.95 15.89 12.71
N ASP A 175 -13.98 17.02 13.41
CA ASP A 175 -12.80 17.79 13.82
C ASP A 175 -11.95 16.93 14.76
N TYR A 176 -10.97 16.22 14.19
CA TYR A 176 -9.93 15.57 14.99
C TYR A 176 -8.80 16.59 15.17
N SER A 177 -8.82 17.24 16.32
CA SER A 177 -7.64 17.92 16.84
C SER A 177 -6.51 16.89 16.94
N VAL A 178 -5.49 17.01 16.08
CA VAL A 178 -4.21 16.30 16.18
C VAL A 178 -3.51 16.80 17.45
N SER A 179 -3.86 16.21 18.59
CA SER A 179 -3.10 16.35 19.83
C SER A 179 -2.04 15.25 19.88
N GLY A 180 -0.90 15.55 19.27
CA GLY A 180 0.40 15.14 19.78
C GLY A 180 1.01 13.83 19.27
N CYS A 181 1.60 13.90 18.08
CA CYS A 181 2.89 13.24 17.84
C CYS A 181 3.98 14.27 18.13
N TRP A 182 4.27 14.55 19.41
CA TRP A 182 5.33 15.50 19.74
C TRP A 182 6.61 14.77 20.16
N MET A 183 7.70 15.23 19.56
CA MET A 183 8.99 15.34 20.25
C MET A 183 8.82 15.90 21.66
N GLY A 184 9.63 15.43 22.62
CA GLY A 184 10.04 16.25 23.76
C GLY A 184 10.10 15.53 25.10
N GLY A 185 11.18 14.79 25.33
CA GLY A 185 11.66 14.43 26.66
C GLY A 185 13.10 14.88 26.82
N ASN A 186 13.27 16.09 27.34
CA ASN A 186 14.54 16.75 27.65
C ASN A 186 15.30 15.98 28.76
N TRP A 187 16.46 15.39 28.46
CA TRP A 187 17.38 14.86 29.48
C TRP A 187 18.67 15.70 29.47
N LEU A 188 18.65 16.80 30.21
CA LEU A 188 19.87 17.39 30.77
C LEU A 188 19.92 17.03 32.26
N GLY A 189 20.94 16.28 32.66
CA GLY A 189 21.18 15.91 34.05
C GLY A 189 22.36 14.94 34.19
N TYR A 190 23.58 15.49 34.16
CA TYR A 190 24.86 14.82 34.35
C TYR A 190 24.92 13.91 35.58
N SER A 191 25.60 12.77 35.47
CA SER A 191 26.59 12.35 36.48
C SER A 191 27.74 11.59 35.84
N LYS A 192 28.88 12.30 35.88
CA LYS A 192 30.24 11.88 35.60
C LYS A 192 30.63 10.83 36.66
N ILE A 193 31.02 9.63 36.23
CA ILE A 193 31.83 8.70 37.04
C ILE A 193 33.13 8.47 36.30
N GLY A 194 34.22 8.91 36.93
CA GLY A 194 35.59 8.81 36.45
C GLY A 194 36.53 9.37 37.50
N LEU A 195 37.03 8.44 38.35
CA LEU A 195 38.07 8.52 39.40
C LEU A 195 37.83 9.47 40.58
#